data_AF-A0A2H5Z1B1-F1
#
_entry.id   AF-A0A2H5Z1B1-F1
#
_cell.length_a   1.000
_cell.length_b   1.000
_cell.length_c   1.000
_cell.angle_alpha   90.00
_cell.angle_beta   90.00
_cell.angle_gamma   90.00
#
_symmetry.space_group_name_H-M   'P 1'
#
loop_
_entity.id
_entity.type
_entity.pdbx_description
1 polymer ?
#
loop_
_entity_poly.entity_id
_entity_poly.type
_entity_poly.pdbx_seq_one_letter_code
_entity_poly.pdbx_strand_id
1 'polypeptide(L)'
;MTFEPRKHLLKTRGGRDHLEARWRIVWLRRHHPDARVITELIQLDREQGFALFRAVVEIPGGGSATGWGSESAADFSDYIEKAETKALSRALRALGYGTESALEEEETSDGLPETQRRAIAALCGQWGIDADALIAAQGVESQEQAARLINVLKRAAEPARSGDAVLAYLAQVADRFELTLGDLERELRDAGRFNGDWSALKRADVLWAEARAYQLAHGK
;
A
#
# COMPACT_ATOMS: atom_id res chain seq x y z
N MET A 1 11.03 0.62 -9.42
CA MET A 1 10.20 1.40 -8.49
C MET A 1 8.88 1.68 -9.17
N THR A 2 7.78 1.21 -8.59
CA THR A 2 6.41 1.47 -9.04
C THR A 2 6.08 2.95 -8.85
N PHE A 3 5.36 3.57 -9.79
CA PHE A 3 4.91 4.95 -9.65
C PHE A 3 3.66 5.00 -8.78
N GLU A 4 3.63 5.90 -7.79
CA GLU A 4 2.51 6.05 -6.86
C GLU A 4 1.78 7.38 -7.13
N PRO A 5 0.70 7.40 -7.92
CA PRO A 5 0.02 8.63 -8.35
C PRO A 5 -0.52 9.46 -7.19
N ARG A 6 -0.90 8.82 -6.08
CA ARG A 6 -1.45 9.49 -4.88
C ARG A 6 -0.46 10.48 -4.24
N LYS A 7 0.85 10.17 -4.25
CA LYS A 7 1.92 11.06 -3.75
C LYS A 7 2.04 12.37 -4.53
N HIS A 8 1.36 12.45 -5.67
CA HIS A 8 1.38 13.60 -6.57
C HIS A 8 0.03 14.33 -6.64
N LEU A 9 -0.94 13.98 -5.78
CA LEU A 9 -2.21 14.69 -5.66
C LEU A 9 -2.00 16.07 -5.04
N LEU A 10 -2.66 17.07 -5.61
CA LEU A 10 -2.71 18.43 -5.10
C LEU A 10 -4.13 18.77 -4.65
N LYS A 11 -4.25 19.60 -3.62
CA LYS A 11 -5.53 20.18 -3.21
C LYS A 11 -5.84 21.39 -4.10
N THR A 12 -6.98 21.34 -4.77
CA THR A 12 -7.52 22.49 -5.52
C THR A 12 -8.04 23.56 -4.57
N ARG A 13 -8.31 24.77 -5.08
CA ARG A 13 -8.87 25.90 -4.28
C ARG A 13 -10.18 25.55 -3.56
N GLY A 14 -10.92 24.54 -4.04
CA GLY A 14 -12.15 24.03 -3.40
C GLY A 14 -11.93 22.81 -2.48
N GLY A 15 -10.69 22.50 -2.10
CA GLY A 15 -10.35 21.38 -1.21
C GLY A 15 -10.41 19.99 -1.85
N ARG A 16 -10.80 19.88 -3.12
CA ARG A 16 -10.84 18.60 -3.85
C ARG A 16 -9.44 18.18 -4.30
N ASP A 17 -9.15 16.89 -4.20
CA ASP A 17 -7.93 16.29 -4.75
C ASP A 17 -7.92 16.36 -6.27
N HIS A 18 -6.72 16.56 -6.82
CA HIS A 18 -6.51 16.64 -8.26
C HIS A 18 -5.13 16.10 -8.63
N LEU A 19 -5.12 15.14 -9.57
CA LEU A 19 -3.91 14.68 -10.23
C LEU A 19 -3.74 15.43 -11.56
N GLU A 20 -2.67 16.20 -11.67
CA GLU A 20 -2.34 16.98 -12.87
C GLU A 20 -1.98 16.08 -14.07
N ALA A 21 -2.20 16.59 -15.28
CA ALA A 21 -1.93 15.87 -16.54
C ALA A 21 -0.49 15.30 -16.62
N ARG A 22 0.52 16.06 -16.16
CA ARG A 22 1.92 15.61 -16.16
C ARG A 22 2.11 14.28 -15.41
N TRP A 23 1.46 14.13 -14.27
CA TRP A 23 1.61 12.93 -13.43
C TRP A 23 0.83 11.75 -14.00
N ARG A 24 -0.30 12.01 -14.67
CA ARG A 24 -1.03 10.98 -15.43
C ARG A 24 -0.21 10.43 -16.59
N ILE A 25 0.57 11.28 -17.28
CA ILE A 25 1.49 10.83 -18.34
C ILE A 25 2.62 9.99 -17.76
N VAL A 26 3.23 10.43 -16.64
CA VAL A 26 4.27 9.64 -15.96
C VAL A 26 3.70 8.28 -15.55
N TRP A 27 2.50 8.26 -14.98
CA TRP A 27 1.81 7.03 -14.59
C TRP A 27 1.61 6.08 -15.78
N LEU A 28 1.02 6.59 -16.88
CA LEU A 28 0.85 5.83 -18.11
C LEU A 28 2.18 5.27 -18.62
N ARG A 29 3.24 6.09 -18.69
CA ARG A 29 4.55 5.69 -19.22
C ARG A 29 5.24 4.64 -18.36
N ARG A 30 4.89 4.55 -17.08
CA ARG A 30 5.44 3.54 -16.16
C ARG A 30 4.77 2.19 -16.36
N HIS A 31 3.48 2.16 -16.72
CA HIS A 31 2.75 0.93 -17.04
C HIS A 31 2.93 0.49 -18.50
N HIS A 32 2.85 1.45 -19.42
CA HIS A 32 2.85 1.25 -20.87
C HIS A 32 3.82 2.25 -21.51
N PRO A 33 5.14 1.97 -21.46
CA PRO A 33 6.15 2.85 -22.05
C PRO A 33 5.96 3.04 -23.56
N ASP A 34 5.32 2.08 -24.22
CA ASP A 34 5.00 2.00 -25.64
C ASP A 34 3.67 2.68 -26.03
N ALA A 35 2.91 3.23 -25.07
CA ALA A 35 1.66 3.92 -25.36
C ALA A 35 1.87 5.11 -26.32
N ARG A 36 0.94 5.30 -27.25
CA ARG A 36 0.93 6.43 -28.18
C ARG A 36 0.01 7.51 -27.63
N VAL A 37 0.50 8.75 -27.66
CA VAL A 37 -0.27 9.93 -27.22
C VAL A 37 -0.23 10.91 -28.38
N ILE A 38 -1.39 11.24 -28.92
CA ILE A 38 -1.55 12.12 -30.08
C ILE A 38 -2.50 13.24 -29.67
N THR A 39 -2.11 14.48 -29.92
CA THR A 39 -2.96 15.67 -29.71
C THR A 39 -3.07 16.42 -31.03
N GLU A 40 -4.26 16.91 -31.33
CA GLU A 40 -4.59 17.58 -32.59
C GLU A 40 -5.40 18.83 -32.29
N LEU A 41 -4.95 19.97 -32.83
CA LEU A 41 -5.72 21.20 -32.85
C LEU A 41 -6.82 21.06 -33.93
N ILE A 42 -8.08 21.06 -33.51
CA ILE A 42 -9.22 20.85 -34.40
C ILE A 42 -9.82 22.17 -34.87
N GLN A 43 -9.87 23.17 -33.98
CA GLN A 43 -10.33 24.50 -34.32
C GLN A 43 -9.58 25.55 -33.51
N LEU A 44 -9.17 26.62 -34.19
CA LEU A 44 -8.60 27.81 -33.57
C LEU A 44 -9.26 29.04 -34.18
N ASP A 45 -9.94 29.81 -33.34
CA ASP A 45 -10.42 31.15 -33.68
C ASP A 45 -9.67 32.15 -32.81
N ARG A 46 -8.72 32.87 -33.38
CA ARG A 46 -7.90 33.82 -32.63
C ARG A 46 -8.63 35.13 -32.33
N GLU A 47 -9.61 35.50 -33.16
CA GLU A 47 -10.39 36.72 -32.97
C GLU A 47 -11.37 36.55 -31.82
N GLN A 48 -12.03 35.39 -31.75
CA GLN A 48 -12.92 35.02 -30.65
C GLN A 48 -12.16 34.44 -29.44
N GLY A 49 -10.86 34.17 -29.60
CA GLY A 49 -10.02 33.57 -28.57
C GLY A 49 -10.49 32.18 -28.17
N PHE A 50 -10.77 31.29 -29.11
CA PHE A 50 -11.28 29.94 -28.86
C PHE A 50 -10.35 28.87 -29.44
N ALA A 51 -10.08 27.81 -28.68
CA ALA A 51 -9.35 26.64 -29.14
C ALA A 51 -10.10 25.35 -28.80
N LEU A 52 -10.09 24.40 -29.71
CA LEU A 52 -10.60 23.03 -29.54
C LEU A 52 -9.52 22.03 -29.94
N PHE A 53 -9.22 21.11 -29.04
CA PHE A 53 -8.29 20.01 -29.25
C PHE A 53 -8.98 18.66 -29.11
N ARG A 54 -8.48 17.69 -29.87
CA ARG A 54 -8.71 16.26 -29.69
C ARG A 54 -7.41 15.61 -29.23
N ALA A 55 -7.50 14.73 -28.25
CA ALA A 55 -6.40 13.88 -27.81
C ALA A 55 -6.80 12.41 -27.96
N VAL A 56 -5.91 11.58 -28.50
CA VAL A 56 -6.06 10.13 -28.59
C VAL A 56 -4.90 9.49 -27.85
N VAL A 57 -5.20 8.57 -26.95
CA VAL A 57 -4.21 7.74 -26.25
C VAL A 57 -4.47 6.29 -26.59
N GLU A 58 -3.45 5.59 -27.06
CA GLU A 58 -3.51 4.18 -27.46
C GLU A 58 -2.47 3.39 -26.67
N ILE A 59 -2.87 2.28 -26.07
CA ILE A 59 -1.97 1.33 -25.42
C ILE A 59 -1.90 0.09 -26.32
N PRO A 60 -0.74 -0.23 -26.94
CA PRO A 60 -0.61 -1.42 -27.76
C PRO A 60 -1.02 -2.69 -27.01
N GLY A 61 -1.90 -3.50 -27.60
CA GLY A 61 -2.45 -4.69 -26.94
C GLY A 61 -3.40 -4.42 -25.78
N GLY A 62 -3.68 -3.15 -25.47
CA GLY A 62 -4.64 -2.71 -24.48
C GLY A 62 -5.82 -1.97 -25.11
N GLY A 63 -6.23 -0.87 -24.48
CA GLY A 63 -7.33 -0.02 -24.94
C GLY A 63 -6.85 1.27 -25.60
N SER A 64 -7.80 2.00 -26.17
CA SER A 64 -7.62 3.37 -26.66
C SER A 64 -8.73 4.27 -26.15
N ALA A 65 -8.43 5.54 -25.89
CA ALA A 65 -9.44 6.53 -25.55
C ALA A 65 -9.20 7.86 -26.26
N THR A 66 -10.29 8.57 -26.49
CA THR A 66 -10.29 9.93 -27.05
C THR A 66 -10.81 10.92 -26.02
N GLY A 67 -10.17 12.07 -25.92
CA GLY A 67 -10.61 13.20 -25.11
C GLY A 67 -10.70 14.47 -25.94
N TRP A 68 -11.74 15.26 -25.70
CA TRP A 68 -11.93 16.56 -26.34
C TRP A 68 -11.77 17.66 -25.30
N GLY A 69 -11.13 18.77 -25.65
CA GLY A 69 -10.88 19.88 -24.74
C GLY A 69 -10.99 21.20 -25.48
N SER A 70 -11.80 22.11 -24.94
CA SER A 70 -11.88 23.48 -25.43
C SER A 70 -11.74 24.47 -24.28
N GLU A 71 -11.19 25.64 -24.62
CA GLU A 71 -11.03 26.78 -23.72
C GLU A 71 -11.16 28.08 -24.52
N SER A 72 -11.45 29.15 -23.80
CA SER A 72 -11.50 30.50 -24.35
C SER A 72 -10.50 31.45 -23.67
N ALA A 73 -10.09 32.50 -24.37
CA ALA A 73 -9.23 33.56 -23.87
C ALA A 73 -9.88 34.34 -22.71
N ALA A 74 -11.20 34.30 -22.60
CA ALA A 74 -11.95 34.89 -21.50
C ALA A 74 -11.72 34.13 -20.17
N ASP A 75 -11.48 32.82 -20.25
CA ASP A 75 -11.20 31.98 -19.09
C ASP A 75 -9.70 31.97 -18.76
N PHE A 76 -8.85 31.87 -19.77
CA PHE A 76 -7.41 31.70 -19.63
C PHE A 76 -6.63 32.43 -20.72
N SER A 77 -5.62 33.21 -20.36
CA SER A 77 -4.72 33.83 -21.37
C SER A 77 -3.94 32.78 -22.17
N ASP A 78 -3.70 31.61 -21.58
CA ASP A 78 -3.05 30.42 -22.18
C ASP A 78 -4.09 29.37 -22.65
N TYR A 79 -5.23 29.81 -23.20
CA TYR A 79 -6.36 28.95 -23.57
C TYR A 79 -5.99 27.82 -24.56
N ILE A 80 -5.02 28.04 -25.45
CA ILE A 80 -4.60 27.03 -26.42
C ILE A 80 -3.98 25.83 -25.70
N GLU A 81 -2.98 26.07 -24.83
CA GLU A 81 -2.28 25.05 -24.05
C GLU A 81 -3.21 24.39 -23.02
N LYS A 82 -4.13 25.16 -22.43
CA LYS A 82 -5.15 24.64 -21.52
C LYS A 82 -6.13 23.71 -22.23
N ALA A 83 -6.58 24.06 -23.44
CA ALA A 83 -7.49 23.22 -24.23
C ALA A 83 -6.85 21.88 -24.59
N GLU A 84 -5.58 21.89 -25.02
CA GLU A 84 -4.81 20.67 -25.26
C GLU A 84 -4.67 19.82 -23.98
N THR A 85 -4.28 20.45 -22.87
CA THR A 85 -4.12 19.77 -21.57
C THR A 85 -5.44 19.15 -21.09
N LYS A 86 -6.56 19.84 -21.28
CA LYS A 86 -7.90 19.37 -20.93
C LYS A 86 -8.30 18.16 -21.80
N ALA A 87 -8.03 18.20 -23.10
CA ALA A 87 -8.29 17.09 -24.02
C ALA A 87 -7.49 15.85 -23.59
N LEU A 88 -6.19 16.01 -23.38
CA LEU A 88 -5.30 14.93 -22.95
C LEU A 88 -5.70 14.34 -21.59
N SER A 89 -6.02 15.20 -20.62
CA SER A 89 -6.46 14.75 -19.29
C SER A 89 -7.73 13.90 -19.34
N ARG A 90 -8.67 14.22 -20.24
CA ARG A 90 -9.91 13.46 -20.44
C ARG A 90 -9.65 12.11 -21.10
N ALA A 91 -8.76 12.05 -22.09
CA ALA A 91 -8.36 10.78 -22.71
C ALA A 91 -7.68 9.85 -21.69
N LEU A 92 -6.72 10.38 -20.92
CA LEU A 92 -6.03 9.63 -19.87
C LEU A 92 -6.99 9.13 -18.78
N ARG A 93 -7.92 9.99 -18.34
CA ARG A 93 -8.96 9.63 -17.36
C ARG A 93 -9.79 8.43 -17.83
N ALA A 94 -10.20 8.42 -19.09
CA ALA A 94 -11.00 7.32 -19.66
C ALA A 94 -10.24 5.97 -19.70
N LEU A 95 -8.91 6.00 -19.67
CA LEU A 95 -8.06 4.81 -19.57
C LEU A 95 -7.69 4.43 -18.12
N GLY A 96 -8.32 5.04 -17.12
CA GLY A 96 -8.03 4.77 -15.71
C GLY A 96 -6.83 5.55 -15.15
N TYR A 97 -6.29 6.52 -15.89
CA TYR A 97 -5.25 7.43 -15.39
C TYR A 97 -5.89 8.73 -14.86
N GLY A 98 -6.95 8.57 -14.06
CA GLY A 98 -7.77 9.65 -13.49
C GLY A 98 -7.36 10.04 -12.06
N THR A 99 -8.00 11.09 -11.53
CA THR A 99 -7.82 11.43 -10.10
C THR A 99 -8.51 10.38 -9.23
N GLU A 100 -9.69 9.93 -9.66
CA GLU A 100 -10.47 8.88 -9.02
C GLU A 100 -9.67 7.58 -8.88
N SER A 101 -9.02 7.14 -9.96
CA SER A 101 -8.21 5.93 -9.97
C SER A 101 -7.00 6.05 -9.05
N ALA A 102 -6.40 7.24 -8.95
CA ALA A 102 -5.32 7.50 -7.99
C ALA A 102 -5.78 7.52 -6.52
N LEU A 103 -7.08 7.77 -6.27
CA LEU A 103 -7.66 7.69 -4.93
C LEU A 103 -8.04 6.24 -4.58
N GLU A 104 -8.55 5.49 -5.54
CA GLU A 104 -8.96 4.08 -5.43
C GLU A 104 -7.77 3.11 -5.23
N GLU A 105 -6.57 3.41 -5.77
CA GLU A 105 -5.36 2.60 -5.55
C GLU A 105 -4.99 2.45 -4.05
N GLU A 106 -5.46 3.34 -3.16
CA GLU A 106 -5.28 3.17 -1.70
C GLU A 106 -6.40 2.33 -1.07
N GLU A 107 -7.62 2.35 -1.62
CA GLU A 107 -8.74 1.54 -1.11
C GLU A 107 -8.58 0.06 -1.48
N THR A 108 -7.78 -0.25 -2.51
CA THR A 108 -7.41 -1.61 -2.94
C THR A 108 -6.02 -2.04 -2.47
N SER A 109 -5.35 -1.24 -1.63
CA SER A 109 -4.19 -1.73 -0.89
C SER A 109 -4.68 -2.67 0.21
N ASP A 110 -4.74 -3.97 -0.10
CA ASP A 110 -4.87 -5.13 0.81
C ASP A 110 -3.73 -5.22 1.87
N GLY A 111 -3.15 -4.08 2.25
CA GLY A 111 -2.03 -3.96 3.15
C GLY A 111 -2.33 -3.09 4.35
N LEU A 112 -1.75 -3.46 5.49
CA LEU A 112 -1.77 -2.68 6.73
C LEU A 112 -1.27 -1.24 6.48
N PRO A 113 -2.00 -0.20 6.96
CA PRO A 113 -1.55 1.18 6.94
C PRO A 113 -0.12 1.34 7.46
N GLU A 114 0.68 2.17 6.80
CA GLU A 114 2.08 2.42 7.15
C GLU A 114 2.25 2.86 8.62
N THR A 115 1.28 3.63 9.15
CA THR A 115 1.26 4.04 10.56
C THR A 115 1.15 2.85 11.52
N GLN A 116 0.32 1.86 11.19
CA GLN A 116 0.16 0.64 11.96
C GLN A 116 1.38 -0.28 11.80
N ARG A 117 1.93 -0.43 10.59
CA ARG A 117 3.18 -1.17 10.36
C ARG A 117 4.33 -0.61 11.19
N ARG A 118 4.51 0.71 11.20
CA ARG A 118 5.53 1.38 12.03
C ARG A 118 5.30 1.18 13.52
N ALA A 119 4.05 1.25 13.98
CA ALA A 119 3.73 1.02 15.38
C ALA A 119 4.04 -0.43 15.82
N ILE A 120 3.68 -1.41 14.99
CA ILE A 120 4.00 -2.83 15.22
C ILE A 120 5.51 -3.03 15.23
N ALA A 121 6.23 -2.52 14.23
CA ALA A 121 7.69 -2.62 14.14
C ALA A 121 8.40 -2.01 15.35
N ALA A 122 7.97 -0.81 15.79
CA ALA A 122 8.54 -0.15 16.96
C ALA A 122 8.33 -0.95 18.26
N LEU A 123 7.13 -1.54 18.45
CA LEU A 123 6.83 -2.36 19.62
C LEU A 123 7.57 -3.71 19.58
N CYS A 124 7.61 -4.36 18.43
CA CYS A 124 8.33 -5.63 18.24
C CYS A 124 9.84 -5.45 18.47
N GLY A 125 10.42 -4.33 18.02
CA GLY A 125 11.83 -4.01 18.20
C GLY A 125 12.27 -3.93 19.65
N GLN A 126 11.39 -3.50 20.58
CA GLN A 126 11.70 -3.47 22.03
C GLN A 126 11.96 -4.87 22.60
N TRP A 127 11.43 -5.91 21.95
CA TRP A 127 11.50 -7.29 22.40
C TRP A 127 12.28 -8.17 21.44
N GLY A 128 12.96 -7.62 20.43
CA GLY A 128 13.70 -8.40 19.43
C GLY A 128 12.81 -9.37 18.64
N ILE A 129 11.57 -8.99 18.37
CA ILE A 129 10.62 -9.77 17.55
C ILE A 129 10.69 -9.24 16.11
N ASP A 130 10.74 -10.16 15.14
CA ASP A 130 10.63 -9.80 13.73
C ASP A 130 9.17 -9.44 13.41
N ALA A 131 8.93 -8.18 13.07
CA ALA A 131 7.59 -7.63 12.91
C ALA A 131 6.87 -8.21 11.68
N ASP A 132 7.59 -8.40 10.58
CA ASP A 132 7.02 -8.91 9.33
C ASP A 132 6.68 -10.40 9.49
N ALA A 133 7.57 -11.17 10.13
CA ALA A 133 7.30 -12.56 10.46
C ALA A 133 6.11 -12.69 11.44
N LEU A 134 5.97 -11.82 12.44
CA LEU A 134 4.83 -11.85 13.36
C LEU A 134 3.51 -11.51 12.66
N ILE A 135 3.51 -10.47 11.81
CA ILE A 135 2.36 -10.07 11.00
C ILE A 135 1.91 -11.23 10.13
N ALA A 136 2.85 -11.89 9.45
CA ALA A 136 2.56 -13.05 8.60
C ALA A 136 2.11 -14.27 9.42
N ALA A 137 2.76 -14.54 10.56
CA ALA A 137 2.41 -15.66 11.43
C ALA A 137 0.97 -15.56 11.97
N GLN A 138 0.47 -14.34 12.20
CA GLN A 138 -0.88 -14.10 12.70
C GLN A 138 -1.91 -13.80 11.60
N GLY A 139 -1.51 -13.78 10.33
CA GLY A 139 -2.41 -13.46 9.21
C GLY A 139 -3.05 -12.08 9.36
N VAL A 140 -2.24 -11.08 9.74
CA VAL A 140 -2.73 -9.71 9.97
C VAL A 140 -2.87 -8.98 8.64
N GLU A 141 -4.08 -8.98 8.10
CA GLU A 141 -4.41 -8.43 6.77
C GLU A 141 -5.28 -7.16 6.86
N SER A 142 -5.91 -6.91 8.03
CA SER A 142 -6.82 -5.78 8.23
C SER A 142 -6.37 -4.81 9.32
N GLN A 143 -6.86 -3.57 9.23
CA GLN A 143 -6.61 -2.53 10.24
C GLN A 143 -7.08 -2.92 11.64
N GLU A 144 -8.17 -3.69 11.72
CA GLU A 144 -8.72 -4.16 13.00
C GLU A 144 -7.81 -5.21 13.63
N GLN A 145 -7.34 -6.19 12.85
CA GLN A 145 -6.35 -7.17 13.33
C GLN A 145 -5.06 -6.47 13.77
N ALA A 146 -4.60 -5.46 13.02
CA ALA A 146 -3.44 -4.65 13.39
C ALA A 146 -3.61 -3.96 14.74
N ALA A 147 -4.77 -3.32 14.96
CA ALA A 147 -5.08 -2.63 16.20
C ALA A 147 -5.13 -3.60 17.39
N ARG A 148 -5.68 -4.81 17.19
CA ARG A 148 -5.66 -5.89 18.19
C ARG A 148 -4.21 -6.31 18.52
N LEU A 149 -3.38 -6.57 17.51
CA LEU A 149 -1.97 -6.93 17.70
C LEU A 149 -1.19 -5.83 18.45
N ILE A 150 -1.38 -4.56 18.08
CA ILE A 150 -0.77 -3.41 18.78
C ILE A 150 -1.16 -3.41 20.27
N ASN A 151 -2.43 -3.69 20.60
CA ASN A 151 -2.87 -3.74 22.00
C ASN A 151 -2.25 -4.91 22.78
N VAL A 152 -2.02 -6.06 22.12
CA VAL A 152 -1.30 -7.18 22.73
C VAL A 152 0.17 -6.82 22.95
N LEU A 153 0.84 -6.24 21.95
CA LEU A 153 2.24 -5.82 22.01
C LEU A 153 2.51 -4.75 23.08
N LYS A 154 1.58 -3.82 23.30
CA LYS A 154 1.66 -2.83 24.40
C LYS A 154 1.74 -3.49 25.78
N ARG A 155 1.28 -4.74 25.90
CA ARG A 155 1.30 -5.53 27.13
C ARG A 155 2.29 -6.69 27.05
N ALA A 156 3.28 -6.62 26.16
CA ALA A 156 4.23 -7.71 25.92
C ALA A 156 5.08 -8.07 27.15
N ALA A 157 5.31 -7.12 28.06
CA ALA A 157 6.04 -7.36 29.31
C ALA A 157 5.27 -8.21 30.34
N GLU A 158 3.94 -8.28 30.22
CA GLU A 158 3.09 -9.02 31.15
C GLU A 158 3.31 -10.54 30.99
N PRO A 159 3.09 -11.33 32.06
CA PRO A 159 3.01 -12.78 31.96
C PRO A 159 2.01 -13.21 30.89
N ALA A 160 2.35 -14.24 30.11
CA ALA A 160 1.52 -14.68 29.00
C ALA A 160 0.15 -15.20 29.46
N ARG A 161 0.16 -16.37 30.11
CA ARG A 161 -0.97 -17.10 30.72
C ARG A 161 -0.40 -18.09 31.74
N SER A 162 -1.21 -19.03 32.25
CA SER A 162 -0.68 -20.19 32.98
C SER A 162 0.24 -21.04 32.09
N GLY A 163 1.19 -21.75 32.69
CA GLY A 163 2.15 -22.59 31.96
C GLY A 163 1.47 -23.59 31.01
N ASP A 164 0.41 -24.27 31.47
CA ASP A 164 -0.37 -25.20 30.64
C ASP A 164 -1.03 -24.53 29.43
N ALA A 165 -1.52 -23.30 29.60
CA ALA A 165 -2.14 -22.55 28.50
C ALA A 165 -1.10 -22.08 27.48
N VAL A 166 0.10 -21.71 27.94
CA VAL A 166 1.23 -21.34 27.07
C VAL A 166 1.71 -22.56 26.28
N LEU A 167 1.87 -23.71 26.95
CA LEU A 167 2.22 -24.98 26.32
C LEU A 167 1.23 -25.38 25.23
N ALA A 168 -0.07 -25.40 25.55
CA ALA A 168 -1.11 -25.76 24.59
C ALA A 168 -1.12 -24.82 23.38
N TYR A 169 -0.92 -23.53 23.62
CA TYR A 169 -0.88 -22.53 22.55
C TYR A 169 0.35 -22.70 21.65
N LEU A 170 1.55 -22.84 22.23
CA LEU A 170 2.77 -23.02 21.44
C LEU A 170 2.80 -24.36 20.69
N ALA A 171 2.14 -25.39 21.23
CA ALA A 171 1.94 -26.64 20.50
C ALA A 171 1.07 -26.43 19.25
N GLN A 172 -0.01 -25.63 19.35
CA GLN A 172 -0.84 -25.27 18.18
C GLN A 172 -0.06 -24.42 17.17
N VAL A 173 0.77 -23.50 17.64
CA VAL A 173 1.64 -22.69 16.77
C VAL A 173 2.64 -23.57 16.04
N ALA A 174 3.28 -24.52 16.74
CA ALA A 174 4.22 -25.45 16.14
C ALA A 174 3.55 -26.31 15.06
N ASP A 175 2.40 -26.91 15.38
CA ASP A 175 1.61 -27.74 14.46
C ASP A 175 1.22 -26.97 13.18
N ARG A 176 0.76 -25.72 13.34
CA ARG A 176 0.40 -24.83 12.23
C ARG A 176 1.56 -24.58 11.24
N PHE A 177 2.80 -24.65 11.70
CA PHE A 177 4.00 -24.43 10.88
C PHE A 177 4.79 -25.71 10.62
N GLU A 178 4.19 -26.88 10.83
CA GLU A 178 4.82 -28.19 10.63
C GLU A 178 6.11 -28.37 11.47
N LEU A 179 6.13 -27.79 12.67
CA LEU A 179 7.19 -27.90 13.67
C LEU A 179 6.73 -28.71 14.87
N THR A 180 7.67 -29.14 15.71
CA THR A 180 7.36 -29.70 17.02
C THR A 180 7.45 -28.65 18.11
N LEU A 181 6.73 -28.85 19.24
CA LEU A 181 6.90 -28.01 20.42
C LEU A 181 8.36 -27.99 20.90
N GLY A 182 9.08 -29.12 20.76
CA GLY A 182 10.50 -29.23 21.11
C GLY A 182 11.41 -28.36 20.23
N ASP A 183 11.02 -28.09 18.97
CA ASP A 183 11.75 -27.17 18.11
C ASP A 183 11.62 -25.74 18.62
N LEU A 184 10.39 -25.30 18.96
CA LEU A 184 10.17 -23.96 19.52
C LEU A 184 10.81 -23.80 20.90
N GLU A 185 10.78 -24.85 21.73
CA GLU A 185 11.45 -24.85 23.03
C GLU A 185 12.96 -24.63 22.88
N ARG A 186 13.60 -25.33 21.94
CA ARG A 186 15.03 -25.17 21.65
C ARG A 186 15.35 -23.74 21.22
N GLU A 187 14.59 -23.18 20.29
CA GLU A 187 14.78 -21.78 19.85
C GLU A 187 14.61 -20.78 21.00
N LEU A 188 13.63 -20.98 21.86
CA LEU A 188 13.41 -20.12 23.04
C LEU A 188 14.56 -20.22 24.05
N ARG A 189 15.12 -21.43 24.27
CA ARG A 189 16.30 -21.63 25.12
C ARG A 189 17.54 -20.96 24.53
N ASP A 190 17.78 -21.18 23.24
CA ASP A 190 18.95 -20.64 22.53
C ASP A 190 18.92 -19.11 22.48
N ALA A 191 17.72 -18.51 22.41
CA ALA A 191 17.52 -17.06 22.51
C ALA A 191 17.57 -16.51 23.95
N GLY A 192 17.79 -17.36 24.97
CA GLY A 192 17.83 -16.95 26.38
C GLY A 192 16.48 -16.53 26.96
N ARG A 193 15.37 -16.91 26.32
CA ARG A 193 14.00 -16.54 26.72
C ARG A 193 13.32 -17.56 27.62
N PHE A 194 13.76 -18.81 27.56
CA PHE A 194 13.17 -19.91 28.31
C PHE A 194 14.19 -20.57 29.23
N ASN A 195 13.82 -20.69 30.52
CA ASN A 195 14.63 -21.26 31.58
C ASN A 195 14.16 -22.68 32.01
N GLY A 196 13.19 -23.27 31.30
CA GLY A 196 12.56 -24.53 31.67
C GLY A 196 11.19 -24.38 32.34
N ASP A 197 10.74 -23.17 32.66
CA ASP A 197 9.43 -22.91 33.28
C ASP A 197 8.50 -22.13 32.34
N TRP A 198 7.46 -22.82 31.83
CA TRP A 198 6.49 -22.24 30.89
C TRP A 198 5.61 -21.16 31.53
N SER A 199 5.47 -21.16 32.86
CA SER A 199 4.71 -20.15 33.59
C SER A 199 5.47 -18.82 33.73
N ALA A 200 6.79 -18.84 33.52
CA ALA A 200 7.64 -17.66 33.57
C ALA A 200 7.68 -16.85 32.26
N LEU A 201 7.12 -17.39 31.17
CA LEU A 201 7.15 -16.73 29.87
C LEU A 201 6.25 -15.48 29.85
N LYS A 202 6.81 -14.40 29.28
CA LYS A 202 6.05 -13.17 29.01
C LYS A 202 5.31 -13.32 27.69
N ARG A 203 4.32 -12.45 27.45
CA ARG A 203 3.67 -12.35 26.14
C ARG A 203 4.67 -12.10 25.02
N ALA A 204 5.71 -11.31 25.29
CA ALA A 204 6.80 -11.07 24.35
C ALA A 204 7.46 -12.37 23.87
N ASP A 205 7.69 -13.33 24.77
CA ASP A 205 8.38 -14.58 24.43
C ASP A 205 7.49 -15.50 23.60
N VAL A 206 6.18 -15.52 23.88
CA VAL A 206 5.19 -16.26 23.08
C VAL A 206 5.08 -15.68 21.67
N LEU A 207 4.95 -14.35 21.56
CA LEU A 207 4.90 -13.67 20.25
C LEU A 207 6.21 -13.85 19.47
N TRP A 208 7.35 -13.83 20.17
CA TRP A 208 8.64 -14.12 19.57
C TRP A 208 8.68 -15.55 18.99
N ALA A 209 8.19 -16.55 19.74
CA ALA A 209 8.12 -17.93 19.28
C ALA A 209 7.21 -18.10 18.05
N GLU A 210 6.09 -17.37 17.98
CA GLU A 210 5.23 -17.36 16.78
C GLU A 210 5.94 -16.82 15.54
N ALA A 211 6.60 -15.65 15.68
CA ALA A 211 7.37 -15.06 14.59
C ALA A 211 8.51 -16.01 14.16
N ARG A 212 9.17 -16.65 15.14
CA ARG A 212 10.25 -17.60 14.87
C ARG A 212 9.77 -18.86 14.17
N ALA A 213 8.61 -19.39 14.54
CA ALA A 213 7.99 -20.53 13.89
C ALA A 213 7.75 -20.24 12.39
N TYR A 214 7.20 -19.07 12.08
CA TYR A 214 7.00 -18.64 10.70
C TYR A 214 8.32 -18.55 9.92
N GLN A 215 9.36 -17.94 10.52
CA GLN A 215 10.69 -17.85 9.92
C GLN A 215 11.32 -19.23 9.66
N LEU A 216 11.18 -20.19 10.57
CA LEU A 216 11.72 -21.53 10.38
C LEU A 216 11.02 -22.29 9.24
N ALA A 217 9.70 -22.10 9.10
CA ALA A 217 8.92 -22.73 8.04
C ALA A 217 9.12 -22.10 6.65
N HIS A 218 9.37 -20.79 6.58
CA HIS A 218 9.41 -20.03 5.32
C HIS A 218 10.78 -19.42 4.99
N GLY A 219 11.77 -19.56 5.85
CA GLY A 219 13.12 -18.99 5.71
C GLY A 219 14.15 -19.91 5.06
N LYS A 220 13.72 -20.83 4.19
CA LYS A 220 14.61 -21.63 3.32
C LYS A 220 14.59 -21.12 1.88
#